data_AF-A0A2E8RZX2-F1
#
_entry.id   AF-A0A2E8RZX2-F1
#
_cell.length_a   1.000
_cell.length_b   1.000
_cell.length_c   1.000
_cell.angle_alpha   90.00
_cell.angle_beta   90.00
_cell.angle_gamma   90.00
#
_symmetry.space_group_name_H-M   'P 1'
#
loop_
_entity.id
_entity.type
_entity.pdbx_description
1 polymer ?
#
loop_
_entity_poly.entity_id
_entity_poly.type
_entity_poly.pdbx_seq_one_letter_code
_entity_poly.pdbx_strand_id
1 'polypeptide(L)'
;MNLPAQKKMKRCGTCRGTRVETYEGSLVAEARLCSECLAPCPECSGSGEVVVNEDGYRLIRQCSTCLTPTKRARMFTKACVPPRYHRSTLASYRAIEGNQGSVRDGLVDYIKNYRTDPRGILLIGDPGVGKTHLLSALIRGLTLVHGVPCRFVEFGQLLSQIKVGYQSGQTEEQIVAPLVSVPVLGIDDMGKGVGSEWEMMILDALISRRYNARRPVLVTTNYRLRDPLNALHAPSHGKSTAEIAVDPIAKGRTRKDRVRAARQRVSESLEDRVGARVASRLGEMCYVYGVEATDFRKKGLI
;
A
#
# COMPACT_ATOMS: atom_id res chain seq x y z
N MET A 1 -24.52 -17.31 -40.39
CA MET A 1 -23.35 -17.92 -39.73
C MET A 1 -23.27 -17.37 -38.31
N ASN A 2 -23.68 -18.16 -37.33
CA ASN A 2 -23.67 -17.76 -35.92
C ASN A 2 -22.23 -17.77 -35.39
N LEU A 3 -21.76 -16.61 -34.92
CA LEU A 3 -20.51 -16.48 -34.17
C LEU A 3 -20.61 -17.33 -32.89
N PRO A 4 -19.61 -18.18 -32.58
CA PRO A 4 -19.66 -19.00 -31.38
C PRO A 4 -19.57 -18.10 -30.14
N ALA A 5 -20.49 -18.33 -29.21
CA ALA A 5 -20.52 -17.69 -27.90
C ALA A 5 -19.16 -17.82 -27.20
N GLN A 6 -18.53 -16.69 -26.87
CA GLN A 6 -17.30 -16.65 -26.07
C GLN A 6 -17.57 -17.30 -24.71
N LYS A 7 -17.10 -18.54 -24.53
CA LYS A 7 -17.07 -19.23 -23.23
C LYS A 7 -16.41 -18.30 -22.21
N LYS A 8 -17.15 -17.89 -21.17
CA LYS A 8 -16.57 -17.19 -20.00
C LYS A 8 -15.46 -18.06 -19.42
N MET A 9 -14.21 -17.73 -19.74
CA MET A 9 -13.03 -18.43 -19.21
C MET A 9 -13.03 -18.25 -17.69
N LYS A 10 -13.18 -19.36 -16.94
CA LYS A 10 -13.11 -19.32 -15.48
C LYS A 10 -11.75 -18.74 -15.08
N ARG A 11 -11.72 -17.75 -14.17
CA ARG A 11 -10.47 -17.21 -13.63
C ARG A 11 -9.74 -18.34 -12.88
N CYS A 12 -8.44 -18.50 -13.14
CA CYS A 12 -7.58 -19.46 -12.42
C CYS A 12 -7.71 -19.25 -10.90
N GLY A 13 -7.87 -20.33 -10.13
CA GLY A 13 -8.03 -20.26 -8.67
C GLY A 13 -6.78 -19.71 -7.96
N THR A 14 -5.61 -20.00 -8.53
CA THR A 14 -4.31 -19.64 -7.97
C THR A 14 -3.91 -18.20 -8.26
N CYS A 15 -3.84 -17.78 -9.55
CA CYS A 15 -3.43 -16.42 -9.90
C CYS A 15 -4.60 -15.42 -10.10
N ARG A 16 -5.83 -15.89 -10.20
CA ARG A 16 -7.04 -15.06 -10.45
C ARG A 16 -6.93 -14.17 -11.69
N GLY A 17 -6.14 -14.59 -12.67
CA GLY A 17 -5.94 -13.91 -13.96
C GLY A 17 -4.70 -13.03 -14.06
N THR A 18 -3.89 -12.87 -13.00
CA THR A 18 -2.62 -12.10 -13.07
C THR A 18 -1.49 -12.86 -13.78
N ARG A 19 -1.66 -14.18 -13.99
CA ARG A 19 -0.61 -15.13 -14.42
C ARG A 19 0.61 -15.20 -13.47
N VAL A 20 0.46 -14.66 -12.27
CA VAL A 20 1.48 -14.62 -11.21
C VAL A 20 0.84 -15.13 -9.92
N GLU A 21 1.48 -16.10 -9.27
CA GLU A 21 1.08 -16.60 -7.95
C GLU A 21 2.04 -16.06 -6.88
N THR A 22 1.51 -15.84 -5.68
CA THR A 22 2.26 -15.31 -4.53
C THR A 22 2.31 -16.32 -3.40
N TYR A 23 3.43 -16.39 -2.69
CA TYR A 23 3.66 -17.33 -1.59
C TYR A 23 4.41 -16.65 -0.43
N GLU A 24 4.37 -17.28 0.72
CA GLU A 24 5.07 -16.83 1.92
C GLU A 24 6.55 -17.18 1.78
N GLY A 25 7.40 -16.19 1.57
CA GLY A 25 8.86 -16.35 1.58
C GLY A 25 9.42 -16.22 2.99
N SER A 26 10.74 -16.43 3.14
CA SER A 26 11.38 -16.44 4.46
C SER A 26 11.41 -15.08 5.14
N LEU A 27 11.66 -14.02 4.37
CA LEU A 27 11.76 -12.64 4.87
C LEU A 27 10.68 -11.72 4.29
N VAL A 28 10.24 -12.01 3.07
CA VAL A 28 9.25 -11.20 2.34
C VAL A 28 8.27 -12.09 1.59
N ALA A 29 7.12 -11.54 1.23
CA ALA A 29 6.21 -12.17 0.29
C ALA A 29 6.86 -12.23 -1.09
N GLU A 30 6.82 -13.41 -1.71
CA GLU A 30 7.43 -13.65 -3.01
C GLU A 30 6.37 -13.94 -4.07
N ALA A 31 6.76 -13.76 -5.32
CA ALA A 31 5.92 -14.03 -6.48
C ALA A 31 6.70 -14.75 -7.59
N ARG A 32 6.00 -15.64 -8.29
CA ARG A 32 6.50 -16.35 -9.48
C ARG A 32 5.42 -16.50 -10.52
N LEU A 33 5.79 -16.94 -11.72
CA LEU A 33 4.84 -17.31 -12.76
C LEU A 33 3.89 -18.38 -12.22
N CYS A 34 2.60 -18.24 -12.52
CA CYS A 34 1.60 -19.18 -12.02
C CYS A 34 1.81 -20.56 -12.62
N SER A 35 1.92 -21.55 -11.75
CA SER A 35 2.13 -22.98 -12.08
C SER A 35 1.02 -23.55 -12.96
N GLU A 36 -0.23 -23.14 -12.75
CA GLU A 36 -1.38 -23.62 -13.54
C GLU A 36 -1.57 -22.89 -14.88
N CYS A 37 -0.96 -21.72 -15.05
CA CYS A 37 -1.26 -20.85 -16.19
C CYS A 37 -0.08 -20.61 -17.14
N LEU A 38 1.15 -20.63 -16.62
CA LEU A 38 2.28 -20.05 -17.35
C LEU A 38 3.67 -20.63 -16.98
N ALA A 39 3.78 -21.52 -16.00
CA ALA A 39 5.06 -22.13 -15.64
C ALA A 39 5.05 -23.65 -15.88
N PRO A 40 5.91 -24.20 -16.76
CA PRO A 40 6.83 -23.47 -17.66
C PRO A 40 6.08 -22.66 -18.72
N CYS A 41 6.74 -21.63 -19.28
CA CYS A 41 6.11 -20.81 -20.31
C CYS A 41 5.93 -21.64 -21.60
N PRO A 42 4.73 -21.69 -22.21
CA PRO A 42 4.49 -22.53 -23.38
C PRO A 42 5.23 -22.04 -24.64
N GLU A 43 5.68 -20.78 -24.66
CA GLU A 43 6.35 -20.17 -25.81
C GLU A 43 7.89 -20.32 -25.74
N CYS A 44 8.47 -20.17 -24.54
CA CYS A 44 9.92 -20.12 -24.36
C CYS A 44 10.47 -21.18 -23.39
N SER A 45 9.62 -22.06 -22.85
CA SER A 45 9.98 -23.09 -21.87
C SER A 45 10.70 -22.55 -20.62
N GLY A 46 10.53 -21.26 -20.32
CA GLY A 46 11.16 -20.60 -19.18
C GLY A 46 12.48 -19.86 -19.47
N SER A 47 13.01 -19.92 -20.70
CA SER A 47 14.22 -19.16 -21.07
C SER A 47 14.01 -17.63 -20.99
N GLY A 48 12.78 -17.17 -21.23
CA GLY A 48 12.45 -15.76 -21.35
C GLY A 48 12.72 -15.19 -22.74
N GLU A 49 13.24 -16.00 -23.68
CA GLU A 49 13.64 -15.60 -25.02
C GLU A 49 13.15 -16.59 -26.07
N VAL A 50 12.81 -16.10 -27.25
CA VAL A 50 12.33 -16.89 -28.39
C VAL A 50 13.20 -16.60 -29.61
N VAL A 51 13.53 -17.65 -30.36
CA VAL A 51 14.26 -17.52 -31.63
C VAL A 51 13.24 -17.41 -32.76
N VAL A 52 13.33 -16.33 -33.53
CA VAL A 52 12.47 -16.10 -34.70
C VAL A 52 13.33 -15.97 -35.95
N ASN A 53 12.83 -16.48 -37.08
CA ASN A 53 13.47 -16.28 -38.38
C ASN A 53 12.74 -15.16 -39.11
N GLU A 54 13.43 -14.07 -39.40
CA GLU A 54 12.91 -12.94 -40.19
C GLU A 54 13.94 -12.54 -41.25
N ASP A 55 13.50 -12.43 -42.51
CA ASP A 55 14.33 -12.04 -43.66
C ASP A 55 15.62 -12.86 -43.81
N GLY A 56 15.58 -14.16 -43.44
CA GLY A 56 16.75 -15.05 -43.49
C GLY A 56 17.69 -14.96 -42.29
N TYR A 57 17.42 -14.06 -41.33
CA TYR A 57 18.19 -13.91 -40.09
C TYR A 57 17.52 -14.62 -38.92
N ARG A 58 18.35 -15.25 -38.08
CA ARG A 58 17.93 -15.77 -36.76
C ARG A 58 18.05 -14.65 -35.72
N LEU A 59 16.91 -14.17 -35.24
CA LEU A 59 16.85 -13.13 -34.21
C LEU A 59 16.39 -13.73 -32.87
N ILE A 60 16.90 -13.18 -31.77
CA ILE A 60 16.43 -13.49 -30.42
C ILE A 60 15.54 -12.35 -29.92
N ARG A 61 14.34 -12.68 -29.45
CA ARG A 61 13.39 -11.72 -28.89
C ARG A 61 12.98 -12.09 -27.48
N GLN A 62 12.59 -11.10 -26.68
CA GLN A 62 11.98 -11.38 -25.38
C GLN A 62 10.62 -12.05 -25.56
N CYS A 63 10.38 -13.12 -24.80
CA CYS A 63 9.14 -13.88 -24.86
C CYS A 63 7.94 -13.01 -24.46
N SER A 64 7.05 -12.75 -25.42
CA SER A 64 5.90 -11.87 -25.23
C SER A 64 4.91 -12.42 -24.20
N THR A 65 4.79 -13.75 -24.10
CA THR A 65 3.85 -14.41 -23.20
C THR A 65 4.23 -14.28 -21.72
N CYS A 66 5.51 -14.46 -21.37
CA CYS A 66 5.94 -14.47 -19.97
C CYS A 66 6.67 -13.21 -19.50
N LEU A 67 7.16 -12.34 -20.40
CA LEU A 67 7.93 -11.16 -20.02
C LEU A 67 7.20 -10.27 -19.01
N THR A 68 5.95 -9.91 -19.30
CA THR A 68 5.16 -9.01 -18.45
C THR A 68 4.85 -9.63 -17.09
N PRO A 69 4.30 -10.87 -17.00
CA PRO A 69 4.12 -11.56 -15.71
C PRO A 69 5.43 -11.72 -14.91
N THR A 70 6.54 -12.07 -15.56
CA THR A 70 7.85 -12.18 -14.91
C THR A 70 8.32 -10.85 -14.32
N LYS A 71 8.18 -9.74 -15.06
CA LYS A 71 8.49 -8.39 -14.56
C LYS A 71 7.63 -8.04 -13.35
N ARG A 72 6.32 -8.31 -13.40
CA ARG A 72 5.38 -8.04 -12.30
C ARG A 72 5.69 -8.87 -11.05
N ALA A 73 6.00 -10.16 -11.21
CA ALA A 73 6.41 -11.03 -10.13
C ALA A 73 7.67 -10.47 -9.42
N ARG A 74 8.69 -10.10 -10.20
CA ARG A 74 9.91 -9.46 -9.66
C ARG A 74 9.61 -8.14 -8.94
N MET A 75 8.71 -7.31 -9.48
CA MET A 75 8.30 -6.05 -8.82
C MET A 75 7.60 -6.30 -7.48
N PHE A 76 6.72 -7.30 -7.39
CA PHE A 76 6.06 -7.66 -6.14
C PHE A 76 7.06 -8.17 -5.09
N THR A 77 7.95 -9.10 -5.45
CA THR A 77 8.98 -9.60 -4.53
C THR A 77 9.88 -8.45 -4.03
N LYS A 78 10.33 -7.56 -4.95
CA LYS A 78 11.14 -6.39 -4.59
C LYS A 78 10.40 -5.34 -3.76
N ALA A 79 9.06 -5.39 -3.77
CA ALA A 79 8.27 -4.53 -2.90
C ALA A 79 8.42 -4.90 -1.43
N CYS A 80 8.89 -6.11 -1.09
CA CYS A 80 9.15 -6.52 0.29
C CYS A 80 7.95 -6.37 1.24
N VAL A 81 6.76 -6.70 0.72
CA VAL A 81 5.56 -6.90 1.55
C VAL A 81 5.86 -8.03 2.56
N PRO A 82 5.45 -7.92 3.84
CA PRO A 82 5.71 -8.97 4.82
C PRO A 82 5.09 -10.32 4.40
N PRO A 83 5.76 -11.47 4.66
CA PRO A 83 5.35 -12.77 4.14
C PRO A 83 3.89 -13.13 4.39
N ARG A 84 3.41 -12.91 5.62
CA ARG A 84 2.01 -13.19 6.03
C ARG A 84 0.94 -12.48 5.19
N TYR A 85 1.29 -11.40 4.49
CA TYR A 85 0.38 -10.62 3.65
C TYR A 85 0.46 -10.97 2.17
N HIS A 86 1.13 -12.06 1.79
CA HIS A 86 1.28 -12.45 0.38
C HIS A 86 -0.07 -12.66 -0.36
N ARG A 87 -1.13 -13.02 0.38
CA ARG A 87 -2.51 -13.21 -0.11
C ARG A 87 -3.42 -12.00 0.11
N SER A 88 -2.94 -10.90 0.68
CA SER A 88 -3.76 -9.71 0.92
C SER A 88 -4.19 -9.09 -0.40
N THR A 89 -5.51 -9.03 -0.60
CA THR A 89 -6.16 -8.36 -1.73
C THR A 89 -7.33 -7.54 -1.20
N LEU A 90 -7.74 -6.52 -1.93
CA LEU A 90 -8.95 -5.77 -1.58
C LEU A 90 -10.19 -6.67 -1.64
N ALA A 91 -10.23 -7.64 -2.57
CA ALA A 91 -11.30 -8.62 -2.69
C ALA A 91 -11.35 -9.64 -1.53
N SER A 92 -10.22 -9.95 -0.89
CA SER A 92 -10.17 -10.82 0.29
C SER A 92 -10.33 -10.05 1.61
N TYR A 93 -10.38 -8.73 1.57
CA TYR A 93 -10.62 -7.91 2.75
C TYR A 93 -12.07 -8.04 3.21
N ARG A 94 -12.26 -8.62 4.39
CA ARG A 94 -13.58 -8.78 5.01
C ARG A 94 -13.95 -7.47 5.71
N ALA A 95 -14.82 -6.69 5.08
CA ALA A 95 -15.49 -5.57 5.71
C ALA A 95 -16.62 -6.12 6.59
N ILE A 96 -16.43 -6.09 7.90
CA ILE A 96 -17.36 -6.69 8.86
C ILE A 96 -18.15 -5.60 9.59
N GLU A 97 -17.49 -4.50 9.95
CA GLU A 97 -18.06 -3.42 10.77
C GLU A 97 -17.58 -2.04 10.31
N GLY A 98 -18.28 -1.00 10.78
CA GLY A 98 -17.93 0.40 10.54
C GLY A 98 -17.90 0.76 9.06
N ASN A 99 -16.89 1.53 8.65
CA ASN A 99 -16.79 2.09 7.30
C ASN A 99 -15.87 1.29 6.35
N GLN A 100 -15.44 0.09 6.78
CA GLN A 100 -14.45 -0.74 6.07
C GLN A 100 -14.83 -1.07 4.62
N GLY A 101 -16.13 -1.26 4.34
CA GLY A 101 -16.64 -1.54 3.00
C GLY A 101 -16.40 -0.36 2.06
N SER A 102 -16.80 0.84 2.49
CA SER A 102 -16.60 2.08 1.75
C SER A 102 -15.12 2.39 1.53
N VAL A 103 -14.27 2.19 2.54
CA VAL A 103 -12.82 2.33 2.40
C VAL A 103 -12.28 1.36 1.35
N ARG A 104 -12.63 0.07 1.45
CA ARG A 104 -12.21 -0.95 0.47
C ARG A 104 -12.61 -0.55 -0.95
N ASP A 105 -13.84 -0.10 -1.15
CA ASP A 105 -14.37 0.25 -2.46
C ASP A 105 -13.66 1.49 -3.03
N GLY A 106 -13.40 2.51 -2.20
CA GLY A 106 -12.58 3.65 -2.58
C GLY A 106 -11.15 3.26 -2.98
N LEU A 107 -10.54 2.30 -2.26
CA LEU A 107 -9.21 1.78 -2.62
C LEU A 107 -9.23 0.93 -3.91
N VAL A 108 -10.33 0.23 -4.20
CA VAL A 108 -10.51 -0.48 -5.46
C VAL A 108 -10.53 0.52 -6.62
N ASP A 109 -11.25 1.62 -6.46
CA ASP A 109 -11.33 2.66 -7.48
C ASP A 109 -10.01 3.44 -7.62
N TYR A 110 -9.30 3.66 -6.52
CA TYR A 110 -7.93 4.18 -6.57
C TYR A 110 -7.00 3.33 -7.44
N ILE A 111 -6.98 2.00 -7.26
CA ILE A 111 -6.13 1.12 -8.08
C ILE A 111 -6.52 1.24 -9.56
N LYS A 112 -7.83 1.17 -9.89
CA LYS A 112 -8.31 1.29 -11.27
C LYS A 112 -7.84 2.58 -11.94
N ASN A 113 -7.86 3.69 -11.20
CA ASN A 113 -7.57 5.03 -11.69
C ASN A 113 -6.14 5.52 -11.39
N TYR A 114 -5.25 4.65 -10.90
CA TYR A 114 -3.90 5.03 -10.47
C TYR A 114 -3.11 5.80 -11.55
N ARG A 115 -3.33 5.47 -12.84
CA ARG A 115 -2.61 6.13 -13.95
C ARG A 115 -3.08 7.56 -14.24
N THR A 116 -4.30 7.92 -13.85
CA THR A 116 -4.87 9.25 -14.11
C THR A 116 -4.64 10.21 -12.96
N ASP A 117 -4.60 9.70 -11.73
CA ASP A 117 -4.34 10.49 -10.53
C ASP A 117 -3.46 9.70 -9.55
N PRO A 118 -2.12 9.83 -9.64
CA PRO A 118 -1.17 9.03 -8.87
C PRO A 118 -0.90 9.64 -7.48
N ARG A 119 -1.92 10.23 -6.82
CA ARG A 119 -1.80 10.65 -5.42
C ARG A 119 -1.58 9.45 -4.50
N GLY A 120 -1.03 9.70 -3.33
CA GLY A 120 -0.86 8.71 -2.28
C GLY A 120 -2.15 8.32 -1.57
N ILE A 121 -2.03 7.44 -0.60
CA ILE A 121 -3.11 7.03 0.31
C ILE A 121 -2.60 7.19 1.75
N LEU A 122 -3.40 7.75 2.64
CA LEU A 122 -3.15 7.76 4.07
C LEU A 122 -4.30 7.06 4.79
N LEU A 123 -4.02 5.88 5.36
CA LEU A 123 -4.95 5.09 6.15
C LEU A 123 -4.77 5.40 7.64
N ILE A 124 -5.79 5.98 8.26
CA ILE A 124 -5.81 6.35 9.68
C ILE A 124 -6.80 5.44 10.40
N GLY A 125 -6.48 4.92 11.58
CA GLY A 125 -7.47 4.18 12.37
C GLY A 125 -6.82 3.43 13.53
N ASP A 126 -7.63 2.80 14.37
CA ASP A 126 -7.13 2.12 15.56
C ASP A 126 -6.27 0.88 15.23
N PRO A 127 -5.42 0.40 16.15
CA PRO A 127 -4.69 -0.84 15.97
C PRO A 127 -5.65 -2.01 15.72
N GLY A 128 -5.25 -2.91 14.79
CA GLY A 128 -6.01 -4.13 14.53
C GLY A 128 -7.16 -4.02 13.53
N VAL A 129 -7.48 -2.83 13.00
CA VAL A 129 -8.58 -2.62 12.02
C VAL A 129 -8.25 -3.04 10.58
N GLY A 130 -7.04 -3.55 10.33
CA GLY A 130 -6.64 -4.10 9.02
C GLY A 130 -5.91 -3.15 8.06
N LYS A 131 -5.39 -2.00 8.53
CA LYS A 131 -4.65 -1.03 7.70
C LYS A 131 -3.45 -1.64 6.96
N THR A 132 -2.62 -2.43 7.64
CA THR A 132 -1.46 -3.10 7.00
C THR A 132 -1.89 -4.09 5.91
N HIS A 133 -3.04 -4.76 6.08
CA HIS A 133 -3.61 -5.62 5.03
C HIS A 133 -4.03 -4.81 3.82
N LEU A 134 -4.72 -3.68 4.03
CA LEU A 134 -5.11 -2.76 2.95
C LEU A 134 -3.89 -2.19 2.23
N LEU A 135 -2.85 -1.76 2.95
CA LEU A 135 -1.58 -1.30 2.38
C LEU A 135 -0.92 -2.39 1.53
N SER A 136 -0.84 -3.61 2.05
CA SER A 136 -0.28 -4.77 1.33
C SER A 136 -1.09 -5.10 0.08
N ALA A 137 -2.43 -5.01 0.16
CA ALA A 137 -3.33 -5.21 -0.96
C ALA A 137 -3.19 -4.14 -2.06
N LEU A 138 -2.99 -2.88 -1.68
CA LEU A 138 -2.69 -1.78 -2.61
C LEU A 138 -1.38 -2.05 -3.37
N ILE A 139 -0.30 -2.34 -2.65
CA ILE A 139 1.01 -2.66 -3.25
C ILE A 139 0.89 -3.86 -4.19
N ARG A 140 0.18 -4.92 -3.78
CA ARG A 140 -0.06 -6.09 -4.63
C ARG A 140 -0.82 -5.72 -5.90
N GLY A 141 -1.84 -4.87 -5.81
CA GLY A 141 -2.59 -4.40 -6.97
C GLY A 141 -1.74 -3.58 -7.94
N LEU A 142 -0.99 -2.61 -7.41
CA LEU A 142 -0.12 -1.74 -8.21
C LEU A 142 0.98 -2.53 -8.95
N THR A 143 1.62 -3.46 -8.26
CA THR A 143 2.67 -4.32 -8.84
C THR A 143 2.10 -5.35 -9.83
N LEU A 144 1.11 -6.15 -9.43
CA LEU A 144 0.65 -7.30 -10.22
C LEU A 144 -0.38 -6.95 -11.30
N VAL A 145 -1.10 -5.84 -11.17
CA VAL A 145 -2.09 -5.40 -12.16
C VAL A 145 -1.52 -4.29 -13.05
N HIS A 146 -0.93 -3.26 -12.45
CA HIS A 146 -0.45 -2.09 -13.20
C HIS A 146 1.04 -2.17 -13.59
N GLY A 147 1.82 -3.10 -13.02
CA GLY A 147 3.25 -3.21 -13.29
C GLY A 147 4.05 -2.02 -12.74
N VAL A 148 3.61 -1.46 -11.62
CA VAL A 148 4.24 -0.31 -10.97
C VAL A 148 5.19 -0.82 -9.88
N PRO A 149 6.49 -0.48 -9.93
CA PRO A 149 7.41 -0.81 -8.86
C PRO A 149 7.03 -0.11 -7.55
N CYS A 150 6.92 -0.91 -6.49
CA CYS A 150 6.60 -0.44 -5.15
C CYS A 150 7.71 -0.85 -4.16
N ARG A 151 7.72 -0.25 -2.98
CA ARG A 151 8.49 -0.68 -1.82
C ARG A 151 7.63 -0.57 -0.57
N PHE A 152 7.62 -1.57 0.30
CA PHE A 152 7.00 -1.57 1.61
C PHE A 152 8.11 -1.46 2.66
N VAL A 153 7.90 -0.61 3.66
CA VAL A 153 8.75 -0.52 4.85
C VAL A 153 7.87 -0.39 6.09
N GLU A 154 8.23 -1.09 7.16
CA GLU A 154 7.74 -0.78 8.50
C GLU A 154 8.59 0.37 9.04
N PHE A 155 7.96 1.46 9.52
CA PHE A 155 8.70 2.66 9.89
C PHE A 155 9.72 2.41 11.02
N GLY A 156 9.36 1.65 12.05
CA GLY A 156 10.29 1.30 13.14
C GLY A 156 11.49 0.46 12.69
N GLN A 157 11.29 -0.45 11.74
CA GLN A 157 12.38 -1.24 11.15
C GLN A 157 13.29 -0.37 10.29
N LEU A 158 12.72 0.56 9.52
CA LEU A 158 13.49 1.52 8.71
C LEU A 158 14.42 2.36 9.59
N LEU A 159 13.90 2.92 10.69
CA LEU A 159 14.72 3.71 11.62
C LEU A 159 15.86 2.88 12.21
N SER A 160 15.59 1.63 12.59
CA SER A 160 16.61 0.71 13.08
C SER A 160 17.69 0.43 12.02
N GLN A 161 17.30 0.21 10.77
CA GLN A 161 18.23 0.00 9.65
C GLN A 161 19.12 1.21 9.39
N ILE A 162 18.57 2.43 9.48
CA ILE A 162 19.36 3.65 9.31
C ILE A 162 20.35 3.82 10.47
N LYS A 163 19.92 3.59 11.72
CA LYS A 163 20.82 3.65 12.91
C LYS A 163 22.01 2.68 12.75
N VAL A 164 21.76 1.44 12.35
CA VAL A 164 22.82 0.42 12.11
C VAL A 164 23.69 0.80 10.92
N GLY A 165 23.11 1.36 9.86
CA GLY A 165 23.85 1.87 8.70
C GLY A 165 24.89 2.92 9.09
N TYR A 166 24.53 3.88 9.95
CA TYR A 166 25.48 4.90 10.42
C TYR A 166 26.63 4.31 11.22
N GLN A 167 26.34 3.33 12.09
CA GLN A 167 27.37 2.62 12.85
C GLN A 167 28.33 1.83 11.96
N SER A 168 27.89 1.42 10.77
CA SER A 168 28.69 0.69 9.78
C SER A 168 29.28 1.59 8.68
N GLY A 169 29.24 2.92 8.86
CA GLY A 169 29.83 3.88 7.93
C GLY A 169 29.02 4.11 6.65
N GLN A 170 27.78 3.59 6.58
CA GLN A 170 26.87 3.93 5.49
C GLN A 170 26.33 5.35 5.67
N THR A 171 26.19 6.06 4.56
CA THR A 171 25.60 7.40 4.56
C THR A 171 24.07 7.30 4.55
N GLU A 172 23.41 8.35 5.06
CA GLU A 172 21.95 8.48 4.96
C GLU A 172 21.47 8.31 3.53
N GLU A 173 22.19 8.89 2.57
CA GLU A 173 21.84 8.84 1.15
C GLU A 173 21.81 7.41 0.62
N GLN A 174 22.71 6.52 1.06
CA GLN A 174 22.72 5.12 0.63
C GLN A 174 21.46 4.36 1.08
N ILE A 175 20.85 4.74 2.20
CA ILE A 175 19.70 4.05 2.77
C ILE A 175 18.39 4.71 2.32
N VAL A 176 18.36 6.03 2.24
CA VAL A 176 17.17 6.83 1.92
C VAL A 176 16.95 6.95 0.40
N ALA A 177 18.00 7.02 -0.42
CA ALA A 177 17.85 7.21 -1.87
C ALA A 177 17.02 6.11 -2.55
N PRO A 178 17.15 4.81 -2.21
CA PRO A 178 16.27 3.77 -2.74
C PRO A 178 14.78 4.00 -2.39
N LEU A 179 14.50 4.55 -1.21
CA LEU A 179 13.14 4.84 -0.74
C LEU A 179 12.57 6.12 -1.37
N VAL A 180 13.41 7.08 -1.72
CA VAL A 180 13.01 8.28 -2.46
C VAL A 180 12.77 7.96 -3.94
N SER A 181 13.60 7.10 -4.54
CA SER A 181 13.59 6.82 -5.98
C SER A 181 12.59 5.75 -6.44
N VAL A 182 12.01 4.95 -5.53
CA VAL A 182 10.94 4.03 -5.91
C VAL A 182 9.69 4.81 -6.37
N PRO A 183 8.98 4.37 -7.44
CA PRO A 183 7.75 5.02 -7.90
C PRO A 183 6.70 5.17 -6.81
N VAL A 184 6.41 4.10 -6.05
CA VAL A 184 5.45 4.12 -4.93
C VAL A 184 6.12 3.57 -3.67
N LEU A 185 6.05 4.31 -2.57
CA LEU A 185 6.55 3.89 -1.26
C LEU A 185 5.40 3.66 -0.29
N GLY A 186 5.27 2.45 0.23
CA GLY A 186 4.40 2.09 1.33
C GLY A 186 5.13 2.16 2.67
N ILE A 187 4.59 2.94 3.61
CA ILE A 187 5.13 3.11 4.96
C ILE A 187 4.06 2.65 5.96
N ASP A 188 4.34 1.57 6.68
CA ASP A 188 3.44 1.02 7.69
C ASP A 188 3.76 1.53 9.10
N ASP A 189 2.73 1.69 9.92
CA ASP A 189 2.79 2.10 11.34
C ASP A 189 3.54 3.44 11.56
N MET A 190 3.30 4.43 10.70
CA MET A 190 3.89 5.77 10.84
C MET A 190 3.43 6.45 12.14
N GLY A 191 4.37 7.07 12.84
CA GLY A 191 4.13 7.76 14.13
C GLY A 191 4.31 6.85 15.35
N LYS A 192 4.35 5.52 15.18
CA LYS A 192 4.54 4.57 16.28
C LYS A 192 6.01 4.58 16.71
N GLY A 193 6.27 4.97 17.95
CA GLY A 193 7.63 5.04 18.49
C GLY A 193 8.44 6.25 18.02
N VAL A 194 7.81 7.21 17.34
CA VAL A 194 8.46 8.47 16.90
C VAL A 194 8.47 9.41 18.08
N GLY A 195 9.67 9.65 18.61
CA GLY A 195 9.84 10.55 19.74
C GLY A 195 11.20 11.22 19.81
N SER A 196 12.19 10.71 19.07
CA SER A 196 13.48 11.41 18.97
C SER A 196 13.45 12.41 17.81
N GLU A 197 14.08 13.57 18.03
CA GLU A 197 14.26 14.62 17.03
C GLU A 197 14.84 14.08 15.71
N TRP A 198 15.79 13.15 15.83
CA TRP A 198 16.42 12.45 14.71
C TRP A 198 15.41 11.67 13.83
N GLU A 199 14.44 10.97 14.43
CA GLU A 199 13.44 10.20 13.67
C GLU A 199 12.52 11.12 12.87
N MET A 200 12.17 12.27 13.46
CA MET A 200 11.38 13.31 12.77
C MET A 200 12.16 13.92 11.61
N MET A 201 13.47 14.15 11.77
CA MET A 201 14.33 14.64 10.68
C MET A 201 14.37 13.67 9.49
N ILE A 202 14.56 12.37 9.75
CA ILE A 202 14.56 11.35 8.69
C ILE A 202 13.21 11.30 7.97
N LEU A 203 12.11 11.36 8.72
CA LEU A 203 10.78 11.34 8.14
C LEU A 203 10.51 12.61 7.31
N ASP A 204 10.87 13.79 7.80
CA ASP A 204 10.76 15.03 7.03
C ASP A 204 11.60 14.98 5.77
N ALA A 205 12.85 14.51 5.84
CA ALA A 205 13.71 14.37 4.67
C ALA A 205 13.09 13.44 3.61
N LEU A 206 12.61 12.26 4.02
CA LEU A 206 11.99 11.29 3.13
C LEU A 206 10.70 11.83 2.48
N ILE A 207 9.77 12.36 3.28
CA ILE A 207 8.49 12.88 2.78
C ILE A 207 8.70 14.14 1.95
N SER A 208 9.60 15.05 2.35
CA SER A 208 9.98 16.23 1.56
C SER A 208 10.43 15.86 0.15
N ARG A 209 11.39 14.93 0.05
CA ARG A 209 12.00 14.55 -1.23
C ARG A 209 10.98 13.90 -2.15
N ARG A 210 10.10 13.05 -1.60
CA ARG A 210 9.03 12.39 -2.37
C ARG A 210 7.93 13.37 -2.79
N TYR A 211 7.53 14.28 -1.90
CA TYR A 211 6.57 15.36 -2.21
C TYR A 211 7.08 16.22 -3.37
N ASN A 212 8.33 16.73 -3.27
CA ASN A 212 8.94 17.55 -4.31
C ASN A 212 9.08 16.81 -5.65
N ALA A 213 9.37 15.51 -5.60
CA ALA A 213 9.46 14.66 -6.79
C ALA A 213 8.10 14.17 -7.31
N ARG A 214 6.98 14.57 -6.69
CA ARG A 214 5.61 14.10 -7.00
C ARG A 214 5.49 12.58 -7.02
N ARG A 215 6.15 11.91 -6.05
CA ARG A 215 6.16 10.45 -5.93
C ARG A 215 5.21 10.00 -4.83
N PRO A 216 4.16 9.23 -5.13
CA PRO A 216 3.14 8.85 -4.15
C PRO A 216 3.70 8.05 -2.97
N VAL A 217 3.05 8.23 -1.82
CA VAL A 217 3.26 7.42 -0.62
C VAL A 217 1.96 6.75 -0.21
N LEU A 218 2.03 5.51 0.26
CA LEU A 218 0.91 4.78 0.84
C LEU A 218 1.22 4.57 2.32
N VAL A 219 0.53 5.28 3.20
CA VAL A 219 0.88 5.37 4.62
C VAL A 219 -0.21 4.75 5.47
N THR A 220 0.17 4.04 6.52
CA THR A 220 -0.75 3.69 7.62
C THR A 220 -0.31 4.37 8.92
N THR A 221 -1.27 4.79 9.73
CA THR A 221 -0.99 5.36 11.05
C THR A 221 -2.11 5.07 12.04
N ASN A 222 -1.75 4.98 13.33
CA ASN A 222 -2.69 4.89 14.44
C ASN A 222 -3.06 6.26 15.04
N TYR A 223 -2.48 7.34 14.51
CA TYR A 223 -2.64 8.69 15.04
C TYR A 223 -3.61 9.49 14.17
N ARG A 224 -4.50 10.26 14.82
CA ARG A 224 -5.49 11.08 14.14
C ARG A 224 -4.85 12.38 13.63
N LEU A 225 -5.33 12.89 12.51
CA LEU A 225 -5.02 14.26 12.08
C LEU A 225 -5.81 15.26 12.94
N ARG A 226 -5.16 16.38 13.27
CA ARG A 226 -5.76 17.47 14.02
C ARG A 226 -6.79 18.24 13.18
N ASP A 227 -6.52 18.44 11.90
CA ASP A 227 -7.44 19.06 10.96
C ASP A 227 -7.66 18.18 9.72
N PRO A 228 -8.74 17.38 9.70
CA PRO A 228 -9.08 16.57 8.54
C PRO A 228 -9.67 17.36 7.36
N LEU A 229 -10.03 18.64 7.51
CA LEU A 229 -10.70 19.40 6.45
C LEU A 229 -9.79 19.70 5.25
N ASN A 230 -8.48 19.83 5.44
CA ASN A 230 -7.52 19.99 4.34
C ASN A 230 -7.21 18.68 3.58
N ALA A 231 -7.75 17.55 4.03
CA ALA A 231 -7.55 16.22 3.46
C ALA A 231 -8.73 15.72 2.59
N LEU A 232 -9.75 16.56 2.39
CA LEU A 232 -11.02 16.28 1.71
C LEU A 232 -10.91 16.19 0.19
N HIS A 233 -9.98 15.41 -0.37
CA HIS A 233 -9.86 15.30 -1.82
C HIS A 233 -10.14 13.89 -2.37
N ALA A 234 -10.91 13.00 -1.72
CA ALA A 234 -11.33 11.72 -2.33
C ALA A 234 -12.22 11.97 -3.57
N PRO A 235 -12.06 11.24 -4.69
CA PRO A 235 -12.84 11.50 -5.89
C PRO A 235 -14.31 11.16 -5.62
N SER A 236 -15.19 12.15 -5.82
CA SER A 236 -16.63 12.05 -5.70
C SER A 236 -17.24 11.32 -6.91
N HIS A 237 -16.93 10.03 -7.06
CA HIS A 237 -17.63 9.16 -8.01
C HIS A 237 -18.44 8.11 -7.25
N GLY A 238 -19.60 8.55 -6.75
CA GLY A 238 -20.63 7.69 -6.18
C GLY A 238 -20.91 7.94 -4.70
N LYS A 239 -21.94 8.75 -4.43
CA LYS A 239 -22.68 8.88 -3.16
C LYS A 239 -21.83 9.11 -1.89
N SER A 240 -21.72 10.39 -1.51
CA SER A 240 -21.60 10.90 -0.14
C SER A 240 -20.85 10.02 0.86
N THR A 241 -19.52 9.96 0.77
CA THR A 241 -18.66 9.52 1.89
C THR A 241 -18.21 10.72 2.70
N ALA A 242 -19.16 11.38 3.35
CA ALA A 242 -18.91 12.39 4.37
C ALA A 242 -19.28 11.84 5.75
N GLU A 243 -18.57 10.81 6.20
CA GLU A 243 -18.34 10.53 7.62
C GLU A 243 -16.86 10.16 7.74
N ILE A 244 -16.02 11.19 7.59
CA ILE A 244 -14.68 11.20 8.16
C ILE A 244 -14.88 11.10 9.67
N ALA A 245 -13.93 10.50 10.39
CA ALA A 245 -13.87 10.48 11.85
C ALA A 245 -13.73 11.90 12.45
N VAL A 246 -14.75 12.74 12.27
CA VAL A 246 -15.03 13.92 13.07
C VAL A 246 -15.77 13.41 14.29
N ASP A 247 -15.24 13.74 15.45
CA ASP A 247 -15.80 13.40 16.76
C ASP A 247 -17.32 13.71 16.80
N PRO A 248 -18.23 12.73 16.86
CA PRO A 248 -19.67 13.00 16.87
C PRO A 248 -20.17 13.61 18.19
N ILE A 249 -19.30 13.91 19.16
CA ILE A 249 -19.70 14.09 20.56
C ILE A 249 -19.48 15.52 21.01
N ALA A 250 -20.25 16.45 20.45
CA ALA A 250 -20.39 17.81 20.99
C ALA A 250 -21.85 18.25 21.16
N LYS A 251 -22.82 17.32 21.21
CA LYS A 251 -24.20 17.64 21.63
C LYS A 251 -24.63 16.70 22.76
N GLY A 252 -24.75 17.26 23.97
CA GLY A 252 -25.55 16.66 25.06
C GLY A 252 -24.84 15.87 26.17
N ARG A 253 -23.66 16.25 26.67
CA ARG A 253 -23.02 15.58 27.83
C ARG A 253 -22.87 16.47 29.07
N THR A 254 -23.04 15.86 30.25
CA THR A 254 -22.97 16.53 31.55
C THR A 254 -21.54 16.95 31.92
N ARG A 255 -21.39 17.87 32.88
CA ARG A 255 -20.08 18.43 33.31
C ARG A 255 -19.09 17.35 33.78
N LYS A 256 -19.57 16.24 34.36
CA LYS A 256 -18.74 15.09 34.80
C LYS A 256 -18.23 14.27 33.61
N ASP A 257 -19.05 14.10 32.57
CA ASP A 257 -18.66 13.37 31.34
C ASP A 257 -17.64 14.13 30.51
N ARG A 258 -17.73 15.47 30.50
CA ARG A 258 -16.73 16.34 29.85
C ARG A 258 -15.35 16.22 30.51
N VAL A 259 -15.31 16.10 31.85
CA VAL A 259 -14.05 15.94 32.61
C VAL A 259 -13.43 14.55 32.41
N ARG A 260 -14.25 13.49 32.31
CA ARG A 260 -13.76 12.13 32.01
C ARG A 260 -13.27 11.98 30.56
N ALA A 261 -13.99 12.58 29.61
CA ALA A 261 -13.58 12.63 28.19
C ALA A 261 -12.36 13.54 27.98
N ALA A 262 -12.21 14.63 28.74
CA ALA A 262 -11.01 15.47 28.73
C ALA A 262 -9.81 14.77 29.37
N ARG A 263 -9.99 13.98 30.44
CA ARG A 263 -8.91 13.17 31.05
C ARG A 263 -8.42 12.01 30.16
N GLN A 264 -9.22 11.57 29.18
CA GLN A 264 -8.82 10.60 28.16
C GLN A 264 -8.23 11.24 26.89
N ARG A 265 -8.23 12.58 26.78
CA ARG A 265 -7.72 13.35 25.63
C ARG A 265 -6.44 14.09 25.98
N VAL A 266 -5.33 13.36 25.88
CA VAL A 266 -4.14 13.85 25.16
C VAL A 266 -3.65 12.67 24.32
N SER A 267 -4.50 12.15 23.43
CA SER A 267 -3.98 11.31 22.35
C SER A 267 -3.23 12.26 21.43
N GLU A 268 -1.90 12.21 21.44
CA GLU A 268 -1.07 12.96 20.50
C GLU A 268 -1.59 12.77 19.08
N SER A 269 -1.67 13.87 18.34
CA SER A 269 -2.06 13.86 16.93
C SER A 269 -0.91 13.38 16.05
N LEU A 270 -1.20 13.07 14.78
CA LEU A 270 -0.14 12.72 13.82
C LEU A 270 0.85 13.88 13.72
N GLU A 271 0.37 15.12 13.71
CA GLU A 271 1.15 16.35 13.71
C GLU A 271 2.13 16.43 14.88
N ASP A 272 1.72 15.97 16.06
CA ASP A 272 2.59 15.92 17.25
C ASP A 272 3.70 14.87 17.11
N ARG A 273 3.46 13.82 16.30
CA ARG A 273 4.40 12.72 16.08
C ARG A 273 5.35 12.92 14.92
N VAL A 274 4.89 13.56 13.84
CA VAL A 274 5.65 13.69 12.59
C VAL A 274 6.05 15.13 12.28
N GLY A 275 5.55 16.09 13.06
CA GLY A 275 5.70 17.52 12.80
C GLY A 275 4.65 18.05 11.82
N ALA A 276 4.29 19.32 12.01
CA ALA A 276 3.24 19.99 11.22
C ALA A 276 3.52 19.98 9.70
N ARG A 277 4.80 20.12 9.30
CA ARG A 277 5.22 20.14 7.90
C ARG A 277 4.98 18.80 7.19
N VAL A 278 5.33 17.70 7.84
CA VAL A 278 5.14 16.35 7.28
C VAL A 278 3.64 16.05 7.19
N ALA A 279 2.88 16.34 8.24
CA ALA A 279 1.43 16.13 8.24
C ALA A 279 0.72 16.93 7.13
N SER A 280 1.08 18.20 6.94
CA SER A 280 0.56 19.05 5.86
C SER A 280 0.85 18.45 4.48
N ARG A 281 2.09 18.04 4.21
CA ARG A 281 2.46 17.41 2.93
C ARG A 281 1.73 16.10 2.68
N LEU A 282 1.55 15.28 3.73
CA LEU A 282 0.77 14.05 3.63
C LEU A 282 -0.69 14.36 3.29
N GLY A 283 -1.28 15.40 3.89
CA GLY A 283 -2.64 15.85 3.58
C GLY A 283 -2.80 16.29 2.12
N GLU A 284 -1.81 16.98 1.56
CA GLU A 284 -1.84 17.42 0.16
C GLU A 284 -1.59 16.29 -0.85
N MET A 285 -0.63 15.41 -0.57
CA MET A 285 -0.19 14.40 -1.53
C MET A 285 -1.00 13.11 -1.46
N CYS A 286 -1.83 12.90 -0.44
CA CYS A 286 -2.58 11.66 -0.24
C CYS A 286 -4.10 11.88 -0.17
N TYR A 287 -4.84 10.89 -0.62
CA TYR A 287 -6.22 10.70 -0.18
C TYR A 287 -6.24 10.13 1.23
N VAL A 288 -7.02 10.73 2.13
CA VAL A 288 -7.09 10.29 3.52
C VAL A 288 -8.34 9.44 3.74
N TYR A 289 -8.14 8.24 4.29
CA TYR A 289 -9.20 7.33 4.67
C TYR A 289 -9.11 7.00 6.16
N GLY A 290 -10.14 7.34 6.92
CA GLY A 290 -10.35 6.82 8.26
C GLY A 290 -10.88 5.38 8.17
N VAL A 291 -10.28 4.45 8.91
CA VAL A 291 -10.67 3.04 8.98
C VAL A 291 -11.21 2.77 10.38
N GLU A 292 -12.52 2.64 10.46
CA GLU A 292 -13.24 2.43 11.72
C GLU A 292 -13.75 0.99 11.79
N ALA A 293 -13.26 0.24 12.78
CA ALA A 293 -13.71 -1.11 13.09
C ALA A 293 -13.25 -1.52 14.48
N THR A 294 -13.78 -2.64 14.99
CA THR A 294 -13.23 -3.29 16.17
C THR A 294 -11.91 -4.02 15.83
N ASP A 295 -11.08 -4.26 16.85
CA ASP A 295 -9.82 -5.00 16.69
C ASP A 295 -10.09 -6.48 16.34
N PHE A 296 -9.83 -6.86 15.08
CA PHE A 296 -10.05 -8.22 14.58
C PHE A 296 -9.15 -9.27 15.22
N ARG A 297 -8.02 -8.85 15.80
CA ARG A 297 -7.11 -9.77 16.51
C ARG A 297 -7.76 -10.36 17.74
N LYS A 298 -8.64 -9.59 18.39
CA LYS A 298 -9.35 -10.00 19.60
C LYS A 298 -10.56 -10.89 19.31
N LYS A 299 -11.08 -10.87 18.08
CA LYS A 299 -12.23 -11.69 17.66
C LYS A 299 -11.85 -13.05 17.06
N GLY A 300 -10.56 -13.35 16.89
CA GLY A 300 -10.11 -14.61 16.28
C GLY A 300 -10.49 -14.75 14.80
N LEU A 301 -10.66 -13.63 14.09
CA LEU A 301 -11.15 -13.57 12.71
C LEU A 301 -10.02 -13.44 11.65
N ILE A 302 -8.77 -13.69 12.04
CA ILE A 302 -7.57 -13.58 11.18
C ILE A 302 -7.02 -14.96 10.82
#